data_AF-A0AA39DNH3-F1
#
_entry.id   AF-A0AA39DNH3-F1
#
_cell.length_a   1.000
_cell.length_b   1.000
_cell.length_c   1.000
_cell.angle_alpha   90.00
_cell.angle_beta   90.00
_cell.angle_gamma   90.00
#
_symmetry.space_group_name_H-M   'P 1'
#
loop_
_entity.id
_entity.type
_entity.pdbx_description
1 polymer ?
#
loop_
_entity_poly.entity_id
_entity_poly.type
_entity_poly.pdbx_seq_one_letter_code
_entity_poly.pdbx_strand_id
1 'polypeptide(L)'
;MPDLRSGVRRSKRINDIQENAAALVPATRRGAGRGDDSKAQAIKSPSPKPYNPAFFYPRPRPAGRGRGARAMNQDKNGKLFGTGVGGRGRVGLDLAAREVVTIPDEVVAEKGAEKLAAVEEEGSASPLPEKVQISNSPMYKLDRKLGKGGFGQVYVGRRVTGGTGRTGPDAFEVALKLEHRNGKGCSYGPPYEWQVYSTLNGCYGLPLVHYKGRQGDYYILVMDMLGPSLWDVWNSNSQMLSEEMVSCIAVEAISILEQLHLRGFVHGDVKPENFLLGLPGSPNEKKLYLIDLGLASRWREASSGRHVDYDQKPDVFRGTVRYASVHAHLGRTGSRRDDLESLAYTLIFLLRGKLPWQGFIGENKGFLVCKKKMATSAEMLCCLCPPPFQQFLEMVTNMRFDEEPNYIKLISLFDNSIGSIASLRPIRIDGALKVGQKRARILSEQEDGGQPKKKVRLGSPAMQWISVYNSRASMKQR
;
A
#
# COMPACT_ATOMS: atom_id res chain seq x y z
N MET A 1 -38.19 1.58 -33.19
CA MET A 1 -39.21 1.91 -34.20
C MET A 1 -40.05 0.67 -34.45
N PRO A 2 -41.34 0.80 -34.80
CA PRO A 2 -42.14 2.03 -34.92
C PRO A 2 -43.23 2.15 -33.80
N ASP A 3 -44.04 3.21 -33.68
CA ASP A 3 -43.74 4.65 -33.84
C ASP A 3 -44.84 5.59 -33.26
N LEU A 4 -44.38 6.75 -32.78
CA LEU A 4 -44.94 8.12 -32.93
C LEU A 4 -46.45 8.41 -32.76
N ARG A 5 -46.77 9.35 -31.83
CA ARG A 5 -47.26 10.75 -32.05
C ARG A 5 -47.91 11.31 -30.75
N SER A 6 -47.95 12.61 -30.46
CA SER A 6 -47.13 13.79 -30.87
C SER A 6 -47.53 15.04 -30.05
N GLY A 7 -46.56 15.87 -29.64
CA GLY A 7 -46.79 17.19 -28.99
C GLY A 7 -45.55 17.61 -28.19
N VAL A 8 -44.86 18.73 -28.41
CA VAL A 8 -45.40 20.11 -28.46
C VAL A 8 -44.39 21.07 -27.80
N ARG A 9 -43.11 21.12 -28.22
CA ARG A 9 -42.14 22.10 -27.66
C ARG A 9 -42.61 23.55 -27.90
N ARG A 10 -42.55 24.40 -26.87
CA ARG A 10 -42.34 25.86 -27.03
C ARG A 10 -41.40 26.40 -25.96
N SER A 11 -40.47 27.26 -26.38
CA SER A 11 -39.56 28.02 -25.52
C SER A 11 -40.04 29.47 -25.39
N LYS A 12 -39.58 30.17 -24.35
CA LYS A 12 -39.43 31.63 -24.35
C LYS A 12 -38.09 32.01 -23.73
N ARG A 13 -37.26 32.68 -24.53
CA ARG A 13 -36.39 33.77 -24.05
C ARG A 13 -37.20 35.07 -24.11
N ILE A 14 -36.81 36.04 -23.30
CA ILE A 14 -36.80 37.51 -23.52
C ILE A 14 -36.25 38.05 -22.18
N ASN A 15 -35.00 38.51 -22.14
CA ASN A 15 -34.52 39.85 -22.53
C ASN A 15 -35.07 40.90 -21.54
N ASP A 16 -34.23 41.39 -20.63
CA ASP A 16 -33.33 42.55 -20.81
C ASP A 16 -34.08 43.88 -20.66
N ILE A 17 -33.83 44.58 -19.55
CA ILE A 17 -33.75 46.05 -19.55
C ILE A 17 -32.39 46.41 -18.96
N GLN A 18 -31.77 47.41 -19.58
CA GLN A 18 -30.40 47.85 -19.43
C GLN A 18 -30.43 49.29 -18.93
N GLU A 19 -29.53 49.68 -18.04
CA GLU A 19 -28.96 51.03 -18.10
C GLU A 19 -27.55 51.09 -17.50
N ASN A 20 -26.79 52.10 -17.93
CA ASN A 20 -25.35 52.22 -17.67
C ASN A 20 -25.07 53.47 -16.81
N ALA A 21 -23.89 53.53 -16.18
CA ALA A 21 -22.82 54.50 -16.53
C ALA A 21 -21.81 54.72 -15.39
N ALA A 22 -20.84 55.62 -15.67
CA ALA A 22 -19.84 56.20 -14.75
C ALA A 22 -18.74 55.27 -14.23
N ALA A 23 -17.62 55.23 -14.96
CA ALA A 23 -16.32 54.88 -14.41
C ALA A 23 -15.69 56.10 -13.70
N LEU A 24 -14.73 55.87 -12.77
CA LEU A 24 -13.65 56.82 -12.51
C LEU A 24 -12.48 56.15 -11.75
N VAL A 25 -11.26 56.64 -12.02
CA VAL A 25 -9.99 56.20 -11.41
C VAL A 25 -9.30 57.43 -10.80
N PRO A 26 -8.71 57.28 -9.61
CA PRO A 26 -7.39 57.88 -9.35
C PRO A 26 -6.40 56.81 -8.79
N ALA A 27 -5.13 56.72 -9.17
CA ALA A 27 -4.09 57.71 -9.51
C ALA A 27 -3.29 58.29 -8.31
N THR A 28 -2.34 57.47 -7.82
CA THR A 28 -0.95 57.83 -7.44
C THR A 28 -0.60 59.17 -6.75
N ARG A 29 -0.01 59.09 -5.53
CA ARG A 29 1.10 59.91 -4.97
C ARG A 29 1.88 59.01 -3.98
N ARG A 30 3.22 58.85 -3.97
CA ARG A 30 4.43 59.74 -3.92
C ARG A 30 4.93 60.03 -2.49
N GLY A 31 6.20 59.69 -2.22
CA GLY A 31 6.97 59.93 -0.97
C GLY A 31 7.61 58.62 -0.47
N ALA A 32 8.87 58.29 -0.80
CA ALA A 32 10.16 58.79 -0.28
C ALA A 32 10.51 58.27 1.15
N GLY A 33 11.71 57.75 1.44
CA GLY A 33 12.91 57.51 0.60
C GLY A 33 14.12 57.03 1.44
N ARG A 34 15.30 56.86 0.81
CA ARG A 34 16.52 56.15 1.33
C ARG A 34 16.30 54.62 1.37
N GLY A 35 17.28 53.73 1.12
CA GLY A 35 18.75 53.80 1.03
C GLY A 35 19.27 52.56 1.80
N ASP A 36 20.12 51.69 1.28
CA ASP A 36 21.46 51.97 0.73
C ASP A 36 21.89 51.01 -0.41
N ASP A 37 23.09 51.22 -0.96
CA ASP A 37 23.66 50.61 -2.16
C ASP A 37 24.38 49.25 -1.89
N SER A 38 24.34 48.32 -2.86
CA SER A 38 25.34 47.25 -3.02
C SER A 38 25.31 46.70 -4.45
N LYS A 39 26.46 46.73 -5.13
CA LYS A 39 26.53 46.69 -6.60
C LYS A 39 27.04 45.36 -7.16
N ALA A 40 26.47 45.02 -8.32
CA ALA A 40 27.11 44.28 -9.42
C ALA A 40 27.41 42.77 -9.18
N GLN A 41 27.65 41.95 -10.21
CA GLN A 41 27.72 42.24 -11.65
C GLN A 41 27.15 41.07 -12.48
N ALA A 42 26.50 41.38 -13.60
CA ALA A 42 26.12 40.38 -14.61
C ALA A 42 26.99 40.53 -15.86
N ILE A 43 27.51 39.42 -16.38
CA ILE A 43 28.33 39.38 -17.60
C ILE A 43 27.60 38.54 -18.66
N LYS A 44 27.54 39.06 -19.89
CA LYS A 44 26.92 38.39 -21.05
C LYS A 44 27.91 37.48 -21.77
N SER A 45 27.38 36.55 -22.56
CA SER A 45 28.13 35.66 -23.46
C SER A 45 28.86 36.42 -24.58
N PRO A 46 29.75 35.73 -25.30
CA PRO A 46 29.32 35.32 -26.65
C PRO A 46 29.61 33.85 -26.99
N SER A 47 28.87 33.34 -27.97
CA SER A 47 29.08 32.04 -28.62
C SER A 47 29.81 32.19 -29.95
N PRO A 48 30.52 31.14 -30.40
CA PRO A 48 30.50 30.82 -31.83
C PRO A 48 30.20 29.34 -32.13
N LYS A 49 29.44 29.14 -33.22
CA LYS A 49 29.44 27.96 -34.09
C LYS A 49 29.81 28.50 -35.49
N PRO A 50 30.59 27.80 -36.33
CA PRO A 50 30.00 26.72 -37.13
C PRO A 50 30.93 25.53 -37.46
N TYR A 51 30.37 24.34 -37.67
CA TYR A 51 30.26 23.73 -39.01
C TYR A 51 29.39 22.47 -39.01
N ASN A 52 28.94 22.05 -40.20
CA ASN A 52 28.20 20.81 -40.45
C ASN A 52 28.32 20.47 -41.94
N PRO A 53 28.65 19.22 -42.32
CA PRO A 53 28.36 18.70 -43.66
C PRO A 53 27.37 17.53 -43.58
N ALA A 54 26.25 17.62 -44.30
CA ALA A 54 25.29 16.55 -44.46
C ALA A 54 25.70 15.59 -45.60
N PHE A 55 25.23 14.34 -45.53
CA PHE A 55 25.10 13.47 -46.71
C PHE A 55 23.68 12.89 -46.79
N PHE A 56 23.23 12.66 -48.03
CA PHE A 56 21.85 12.32 -48.37
C PHE A 56 21.60 10.79 -48.40
N TYR A 57 20.34 10.42 -48.13
CA TYR A 57 19.46 9.42 -48.78
C TYR A 57 20.05 8.36 -49.77
N PRO A 58 19.42 7.16 -49.92
CA PRO A 58 17.97 6.95 -49.86
C PRO A 58 17.43 5.65 -49.22
N ARG A 59 16.09 5.53 -49.18
CA ARG A 59 15.35 4.26 -49.04
C ARG A 59 15.40 3.44 -50.35
N PRO A 60 15.08 2.15 -50.29
CA PRO A 60 13.93 1.71 -51.10
C PRO A 60 12.93 0.76 -50.40
N ARG A 61 11.67 0.82 -50.85
CA ARG A 61 10.75 -0.32 -51.01
C ARG A 61 10.53 -0.49 -52.53
N PRO A 62 10.18 -1.68 -53.04
CA PRO A 62 8.76 -1.90 -53.37
C PRO A 62 8.27 -3.37 -53.21
N ALA A 63 7.05 -3.61 -53.73
CA ALA A 63 6.23 -4.82 -53.90
C ALA A 63 6.94 -6.19 -54.13
N GLY A 64 6.26 -7.35 -54.03
CA GLY A 64 4.84 -7.64 -53.72
C GLY A 64 4.26 -8.80 -54.57
N ARG A 65 2.99 -9.17 -54.35
CA ARG A 65 2.26 -10.37 -54.88
C ARG A 65 2.69 -11.72 -54.23
N GLY A 66 1.83 -12.73 -54.06
CA GLY A 66 0.35 -12.74 -54.15
C GLY A 66 -0.26 -14.15 -54.40
N ARG A 67 -1.58 -14.27 -54.16
CA ARG A 67 -2.49 -15.42 -54.43
C ARG A 67 -2.37 -16.66 -53.51
N GLY A 68 -3.51 -17.30 -53.26
CA GLY A 68 -3.63 -18.58 -52.53
C GLY A 68 -4.99 -18.76 -51.86
N ALA A 69 -6.03 -19.18 -52.62
CA ALA A 69 -7.39 -19.36 -52.11
C ALA A 69 -7.95 -20.75 -52.45
N ARG A 70 -8.47 -21.45 -51.44
CA ARG A 70 -9.44 -22.57 -51.45
C ARG A 70 -9.96 -22.67 -50.00
N ALA A 71 -11.25 -22.60 -49.67
CA ALA A 71 -12.46 -23.25 -50.21
C ALA A 71 -12.72 -24.64 -49.57
N MET A 72 -14.01 -24.87 -49.30
CA MET A 72 -14.63 -25.87 -48.43
C MET A 72 -14.18 -27.34 -48.63
N ASN A 73 -14.45 -28.15 -47.59
CA ASN A 73 -15.30 -29.33 -47.81
C ASN A 73 -16.18 -29.65 -46.58
N GLN A 74 -17.37 -30.17 -46.85
CA GLN A 74 -18.22 -30.91 -45.89
C GLN A 74 -17.79 -32.42 -45.97
N ASP A 75 -18.21 -33.38 -45.15
CA ASP A 75 -19.61 -33.81 -44.99
C ASP A 75 -19.84 -34.91 -43.92
N LYS A 76 -21.10 -34.99 -43.46
CA LYS A 76 -21.91 -36.15 -42.98
C LYS A 76 -21.25 -37.41 -42.34
N ASN A 77 -21.58 -37.67 -41.07
CA ASN A 77 -22.53 -38.72 -40.59
C ASN A 77 -22.48 -38.83 -39.03
N GLY A 78 -23.52 -39.23 -38.29
CA GLY A 78 -24.93 -39.49 -38.63
C GLY A 78 -25.75 -39.99 -37.40
N LYS A 79 -27.02 -39.57 -37.31
CA LYS A 79 -28.25 -40.33 -36.95
C LYS A 79 -28.12 -41.63 -36.09
N LEU A 80 -28.97 -41.95 -35.08
CA LEU A 80 -30.44 -41.80 -34.97
C LEU A 80 -30.99 -42.12 -33.54
N PHE A 81 -32.26 -41.73 -33.27
CA PHE A 81 -33.21 -42.18 -32.21
C PHE A 81 -32.81 -42.08 -30.70
N GLY A 82 -33.75 -41.91 -29.76
CA GLY A 82 -35.17 -41.53 -29.88
C GLY A 82 -36.07 -41.94 -28.69
N THR A 83 -37.01 -41.07 -28.28
CA THR A 83 -38.18 -41.29 -27.37
C THR A 83 -37.92 -41.77 -25.92
N GLY A 84 -38.72 -41.42 -24.89
CA GLY A 84 -39.83 -40.44 -24.79
C GLY A 84 -40.82 -40.76 -23.64
N VAL A 85 -41.50 -39.73 -23.07
CA VAL A 85 -42.56 -39.82 -22.01
C VAL A 85 -42.03 -40.30 -20.63
N GLY A 86 -42.41 -39.85 -19.42
CA GLY A 86 -43.51 -39.03 -18.85
C GLY A 86 -44.11 -39.81 -17.64
N GLY A 87 -44.69 -39.27 -16.55
CA GLY A 87 -44.91 -37.90 -16.03
C GLY A 87 -45.88 -37.93 -14.81
N ARG A 88 -46.07 -36.80 -14.09
CA ARG A 88 -46.93 -36.60 -12.85
C ARG A 88 -46.31 -37.23 -11.57
N GLY A 89 -46.65 -36.80 -10.33
CA GLY A 89 -47.56 -35.73 -9.83
C GLY A 89 -47.34 -35.38 -8.33
N ARG A 90 -48.17 -34.49 -7.75
CA ARG A 90 -48.23 -34.13 -6.29
C ARG A 90 -49.05 -35.22 -5.51
N VAL A 91 -49.14 -35.39 -4.18
CA VAL A 91 -49.15 -34.59 -2.90
C VAL A 91 -48.71 -35.56 -1.75
N GLY A 92 -48.33 -35.25 -0.50
CA GLY A 92 -48.11 -34.02 0.32
C GLY A 92 -48.64 -34.16 1.79
N LEU A 93 -48.41 -33.13 2.64
CA LEU A 93 -48.85 -32.91 4.05
C LEU A 93 -48.10 -33.55 5.26
N ASP A 94 -48.02 -32.73 6.32
CA ASP A 94 -47.92 -32.89 7.79
C ASP A 94 -46.78 -33.60 8.58
N LEU A 95 -46.15 -32.78 9.46
CA LEU A 95 -45.97 -32.89 10.94
C LEU A 95 -45.74 -34.29 11.57
N ALA A 96 -44.84 -34.50 12.55
CA ALA A 96 -44.46 -33.63 13.68
C ALA A 96 -43.19 -34.09 14.45
N ALA A 97 -42.84 -33.31 15.49
CA ALA A 97 -42.17 -33.71 16.75
C ALA A 97 -40.67 -34.14 16.80
N ARG A 98 -40.03 -33.58 17.84
CA ARG A 98 -38.71 -33.86 18.44
C ARG A 98 -38.37 -35.35 18.62
N GLU A 99 -37.06 -35.65 18.59
CA GLU A 99 -36.41 -36.23 19.77
C GLU A 99 -34.93 -35.80 19.88
N VAL A 100 -34.28 -36.08 21.02
CA VAL A 100 -32.89 -35.68 21.34
C VAL A 100 -32.06 -36.93 21.60
N VAL A 101 -30.96 -37.10 20.85
CA VAL A 101 -30.02 -38.22 21.05
C VAL A 101 -28.60 -37.67 21.11
N THR A 102 -27.98 -37.81 22.29
CA THR A 102 -26.54 -37.59 22.52
C THR A 102 -25.77 -38.90 22.42
N ILE A 103 -24.76 -38.95 21.54
CA ILE A 103 -23.78 -40.05 21.41
C ILE A 103 -22.37 -39.38 21.39
N PRO A 104 -21.33 -39.99 22.01
CA PRO A 104 -20.25 -39.23 22.65
C PRO A 104 -18.96 -39.05 21.81
N ASP A 105 -17.99 -38.34 22.40
CA ASP A 105 -16.61 -38.23 21.89
C ASP A 105 -15.92 -39.59 21.78
N GLU A 106 -15.42 -39.94 20.59
CA GLU A 106 -14.38 -40.96 20.40
C GLU A 106 -13.10 -40.33 19.84
N VAL A 107 -11.97 -40.59 20.52
CA VAL A 107 -10.67 -39.99 20.20
C VAL A 107 -9.88 -40.91 19.26
N VAL A 108 -10.19 -40.85 17.97
CA VAL A 108 -9.43 -41.60 16.94
C VAL A 108 -8.13 -40.86 16.59
N ALA A 109 -7.00 -41.41 17.02
CA ALA A 109 -5.68 -40.85 16.78
C ALA A 109 -4.95 -41.55 15.61
N GLU A 110 -5.24 -41.15 14.37
CA GLU A 110 -4.48 -41.63 13.21
C GLU A 110 -3.15 -40.88 13.04
N LYS A 111 -2.07 -41.66 12.86
CA LYS A 111 -0.73 -41.17 12.54
C LYS A 111 -0.41 -41.44 11.07
N GLY A 112 0.21 -40.45 10.41
CA GLY A 112 1.24 -40.73 9.40
C GLY A 112 0.81 -40.76 7.93
N ALA A 113 0.60 -39.58 7.35
CA ALA A 113 0.69 -39.36 5.89
C ALA A 113 1.54 -38.12 5.51
N GLU A 114 2.30 -37.54 6.45
CA GLU A 114 3.14 -36.37 6.20
C GLU A 114 4.49 -36.74 5.54
N LYS A 115 4.48 -36.98 4.22
CA LYS A 115 5.72 -36.85 3.42
C LYS A 115 5.52 -36.37 1.97
N LEU A 116 4.62 -35.42 1.77
CA LEU A 116 4.70 -34.49 0.64
C LEU A 116 5.37 -33.20 1.12
N ALA A 117 6.71 -33.18 1.03
CA ALA A 117 7.46 -31.94 1.20
C ALA A 117 7.06 -30.99 0.07
N ALA A 118 6.40 -29.88 0.42
CA ALA A 118 6.14 -28.80 -0.51
C ALA A 118 7.47 -28.09 -0.84
N VAL A 119 8.20 -28.65 -1.81
CA VAL A 119 9.24 -27.93 -2.53
C VAL A 119 8.54 -26.85 -3.34
N GLU A 120 8.36 -25.67 -2.74
CA GLU A 120 8.18 -24.46 -3.54
C GLU A 120 9.40 -24.36 -4.46
N GLU A 121 9.19 -24.38 -5.78
CA GLU A 121 10.30 -24.18 -6.71
C GLU A 121 10.91 -22.78 -6.46
N GLU A 122 12.16 -22.74 -6.01
CA GLU A 122 13.03 -21.57 -6.20
C GLU A 122 13.38 -21.47 -7.70
N GLY A 123 12.38 -21.12 -8.50
CA GLY A 123 12.42 -21.11 -9.95
C GLY A 123 13.42 -20.10 -10.52
N SER A 124 14.67 -20.54 -10.68
CA SER A 124 15.74 -19.91 -11.46
C SER A 124 15.87 -18.40 -11.23
N ALA A 125 16.00 -18.01 -9.96
CA ALA A 125 16.33 -16.63 -9.59
C ALA A 125 17.83 -16.39 -9.81
N SER A 126 18.18 -15.43 -10.67
CA SER A 126 19.56 -14.96 -10.83
C SER A 126 20.17 -14.57 -9.47
N PRO A 127 21.44 -14.92 -9.19
CA PRO A 127 22.07 -14.66 -7.89
C PRO A 127 22.03 -13.17 -7.53
N LEU A 128 21.81 -12.88 -6.24
CA LEU A 128 21.79 -11.51 -5.74
C LEU A 128 23.17 -10.86 -5.89
N PRO A 129 23.25 -9.57 -6.30
CA PRO A 129 24.53 -8.90 -6.47
C PRO A 129 25.21 -8.63 -5.11
N GLU A 130 26.40 -9.21 -4.89
CA GLU A 130 27.21 -8.97 -3.68
C GLU A 130 27.54 -7.50 -3.43
N LYS A 131 27.64 -6.72 -4.52
CA LYS A 131 27.94 -5.29 -4.52
C LYS A 131 26.97 -4.59 -5.46
N VAL A 132 26.32 -3.54 -4.97
CA VAL A 132 25.38 -2.70 -5.70
C VAL A 132 26.05 -1.37 -6.03
N GLN A 133 25.99 -0.96 -7.30
CA GLN A 133 26.33 0.39 -7.73
C GLN A 133 25.38 0.84 -8.84
N ILE A 134 24.76 2.00 -8.63
CA ILE A 134 23.63 2.51 -9.43
C ILE A 134 24.03 3.84 -10.04
N SER A 135 24.36 3.83 -11.33
CA SER A 135 24.82 5.02 -12.08
C SER A 135 26.02 5.69 -11.40
N ASN A 136 25.84 6.87 -10.80
CA ASN A 136 26.87 7.62 -10.08
C ASN A 136 26.82 7.44 -8.55
N SER A 137 26.09 6.45 -8.04
CA SER A 137 26.09 6.15 -6.61
C SER A 137 27.46 5.68 -6.11
N PRO A 138 27.74 5.79 -4.80
CA PRO A 138 28.73 4.96 -4.14
C PRO A 138 28.47 3.47 -4.42
N MET A 139 29.51 2.65 -4.28
CA MET A 139 29.37 1.20 -4.27
C MET A 139 29.01 0.74 -2.86
N TYR A 140 27.98 -0.11 -2.75
CA TYR A 140 27.50 -0.67 -1.49
C TYR A 140 27.66 -2.20 -1.51
N LYS A 141 28.33 -2.79 -0.52
CA LYS A 141 28.29 -4.25 -0.30
C LYS A 141 26.93 -4.64 0.26
N LEU A 142 26.32 -5.68 -0.28
CA LEU A 142 25.11 -6.30 0.26
C LEU A 142 25.46 -7.01 1.58
N ASP A 143 24.75 -6.64 2.64
CA ASP A 143 24.95 -7.15 4.01
C ASP A 143 23.71 -7.96 4.45
N ARG A 144 23.37 -7.96 5.73
CA ARG A 144 22.24 -8.69 6.29
C ARG A 144 20.92 -8.36 5.61
N LYS A 145 20.11 -9.40 5.40
CA LYS A 145 18.71 -9.26 4.96
C LYS A 145 17.91 -8.53 6.04
N LEU A 146 17.18 -7.52 5.63
CA LEU A 146 16.19 -6.84 6.46
C LEU A 146 14.85 -7.58 6.38
N GLY A 147 14.35 -7.86 5.17
CA GLY A 147 13.14 -8.67 5.01
C GLY A 147 12.78 -9.07 3.57
N LYS A 148 11.66 -9.79 3.41
CA LYS A 148 11.08 -10.21 2.12
C LYS A 148 9.58 -9.87 2.07
N GLY A 149 9.12 -9.34 0.94
CA GLY A 149 7.72 -9.11 0.64
C GLY A 149 7.27 -9.80 -0.65
N GLY A 150 6.10 -9.42 -1.17
CA GLY A 150 5.47 -9.99 -2.35
C GLY A 150 6.00 -9.46 -3.68
N PHE A 151 6.67 -8.31 -3.66
CA PHE A 151 7.29 -7.68 -4.85
C PHE A 151 8.82 -7.78 -4.84
N GLY A 152 9.45 -7.67 -3.66
CA GLY A 152 10.91 -7.63 -3.53
C GLY A 152 11.46 -8.04 -2.17
N GLN A 153 12.75 -7.79 -2.01
CA GLN A 153 13.55 -8.09 -0.82
C GLN A 153 14.31 -6.84 -0.38
N VAL A 154 14.47 -6.64 0.92
CA VAL A 154 15.26 -5.52 1.47
C VAL A 154 16.48 -6.07 2.21
N TYR A 155 17.63 -5.45 1.98
CA TYR A 155 18.92 -5.73 2.61
C TYR A 155 19.54 -4.43 3.11
N VAL A 156 20.50 -4.52 4.04
CA VAL A 156 21.41 -3.41 4.29
C VAL A 156 22.46 -3.35 3.19
N GLY A 157 22.69 -2.15 2.65
CA GLY A 157 23.88 -1.82 1.88
C GLY A 157 24.91 -1.14 2.77
N ARG A 158 26.13 -1.67 2.83
CA ARG A 158 27.27 -1.02 3.50
C ARG A 158 28.16 -0.36 2.47
N ARG A 159 28.35 0.95 2.56
CA ARG A 159 29.18 1.71 1.62
C ARG A 159 30.63 1.23 1.68
N VAL A 160 31.21 0.94 0.51
CA VAL A 160 32.56 0.34 0.40
C VAL A 160 33.66 1.39 0.59
N THR A 161 33.43 2.63 0.17
CA THR A 161 34.40 3.74 0.27
C THR A 161 33.73 5.06 0.66
N GLY A 162 34.28 5.70 1.70
CA GLY A 162 33.74 6.94 2.27
C GLY A 162 32.36 6.77 2.92
N GLY A 163 31.75 7.90 3.26
CA GLY A 163 30.49 7.96 3.98
C GLY A 163 30.70 7.98 5.49
N THR A 164 30.44 9.14 6.10
CA THR A 164 30.47 9.31 7.57
C THR A 164 29.10 9.63 8.15
N GLY A 165 28.10 9.85 7.30
CA GLY A 165 26.71 10.06 7.71
C GLY A 165 26.07 8.80 8.32
N ARG A 166 25.10 9.04 9.22
CA ARG A 166 24.16 8.00 9.70
C ARG A 166 22.88 7.90 8.85
N THR A 167 22.58 8.92 8.05
CA THR A 167 21.33 9.11 7.29
C THR A 167 21.60 9.94 6.04
N GLY A 168 20.73 9.88 5.02
CA GLY A 168 20.90 10.65 3.78
C GLY A 168 21.96 10.07 2.82
N PRO A 169 22.25 10.76 1.69
CA PRO A 169 23.02 10.20 0.58
C PRO A 169 24.50 9.90 0.88
N ASP A 170 25.07 10.46 1.96
CA ASP A 170 26.43 10.11 2.42
C ASP A 170 26.44 8.95 3.45
N ALA A 171 25.29 8.35 3.78
CA ALA A 171 25.22 7.34 4.84
C ALA A 171 26.12 6.11 4.60
N PHE A 172 26.67 5.58 5.70
CA PHE A 172 27.47 4.36 5.67
C PHE A 172 26.62 3.09 5.54
N GLU A 173 25.49 3.00 6.25
CA GLU A 173 24.45 1.98 6.02
C GLU A 173 23.24 2.60 5.34
N VAL A 174 22.72 1.95 4.30
CA VAL A 174 21.52 2.33 3.53
C VAL A 174 20.57 1.13 3.41
N ALA A 175 19.29 1.37 3.17
CA ALA A 175 18.35 0.31 2.81
C ALA A 175 18.40 0.06 1.28
N LEU A 176 18.66 -1.18 0.88
CA LEU A 176 18.64 -1.63 -0.51
C LEU A 176 17.38 -2.49 -0.74
N LYS A 177 16.40 -1.97 -1.49
CA LYS A 177 15.20 -2.72 -1.92
C LYS A 177 15.42 -3.23 -3.34
N LEU A 178 15.47 -4.55 -3.51
CA LEU A 178 15.70 -5.26 -4.77
C LEU A 178 14.43 -6.00 -5.23
N GLU A 179 14.01 -5.75 -6.47
CA GLU A 179 12.88 -6.39 -7.13
C GLU A 179 13.37 -7.06 -8.43
N HIS A 180 13.13 -8.37 -8.55
CA HIS A 180 13.58 -9.13 -9.73
C HIS A 180 12.75 -8.76 -10.97
N ARG A 181 13.37 -8.66 -12.14
CA ARG A 181 12.73 -8.19 -13.39
C ARG A 181 11.55 -9.07 -13.83
N ASN A 182 11.56 -10.36 -13.50
CA ASN A 182 10.46 -11.29 -13.78
C ASN A 182 9.39 -11.30 -12.66
N GLY A 183 9.54 -10.45 -11.63
CA GLY A 183 8.63 -10.34 -10.50
C GLY A 183 7.29 -9.70 -10.86
N LYS A 184 6.27 -9.95 -10.04
CA LYS A 184 4.86 -9.57 -10.31
C LYS A 184 4.61 -8.06 -10.48
N GLY A 185 5.50 -7.21 -9.95
CA GLY A 185 5.47 -5.75 -10.12
C GLY A 185 6.21 -5.21 -11.35
N CYS A 186 6.94 -6.07 -12.08
CA CYS A 186 7.95 -5.68 -13.07
C CYS A 186 7.58 -6.02 -14.53
N SER A 187 6.41 -6.62 -14.77
CA SER A 187 6.01 -7.18 -16.09
C SER A 187 6.00 -6.20 -17.27
N TYR A 188 6.05 -4.89 -16.99
CA TYR A 188 6.02 -3.81 -18.00
C TYR A 188 7.19 -2.81 -17.86
N GLY A 189 8.20 -3.10 -17.03
CA GLY A 189 9.31 -2.20 -16.76
C GLY A 189 9.70 -2.16 -15.27
N PRO A 190 10.26 -1.03 -14.77
CA PRO A 190 10.51 -0.85 -13.35
C PRO A 190 9.21 -0.87 -12.51
N PRO A 191 9.29 -1.22 -11.21
CA PRO A 191 8.13 -1.21 -10.31
C PRO A 191 7.41 0.14 -10.27
N TYR A 192 6.07 0.13 -10.22
CA TYR A 192 5.25 1.35 -10.15
C TYR A 192 5.64 2.28 -8.98
N GLU A 193 6.03 1.69 -7.85
CA GLU A 193 6.58 2.34 -6.66
C GLU A 193 7.70 3.35 -6.98
N TRP A 194 8.51 3.11 -8.02
CA TRP A 194 9.52 4.07 -8.48
C TRP A 194 8.91 5.38 -8.98
N GLN A 195 7.77 5.33 -9.67
CA GLN A 195 7.06 6.52 -10.14
C GLN A 195 6.40 7.25 -8.97
N VAL A 196 5.88 6.50 -7.98
CA VAL A 196 5.32 7.05 -6.75
C VAL A 196 6.40 7.82 -5.98
N TYR A 197 7.53 7.19 -5.63
CA TYR A 197 8.66 7.87 -4.98
C TYR A 197 9.21 9.04 -5.83
N SER A 198 9.18 8.98 -7.16
CA SER A 198 9.60 10.12 -8.00
C SER A 198 8.72 11.36 -7.83
N THR A 199 7.49 11.21 -7.34
CA THR A 199 6.56 12.31 -7.03
C THR A 199 6.58 12.69 -5.55
N LEU A 200 7.06 11.80 -4.68
CA LEU A 200 6.96 11.90 -3.22
C LEU A 200 8.29 12.00 -2.48
N ASN A 201 9.45 11.96 -3.16
CA ASN A 201 10.75 12.10 -2.52
C ASN A 201 10.84 13.45 -1.77
N GLY A 202 11.20 13.43 -0.49
CA GLY A 202 11.19 14.62 0.37
C GLY A 202 9.80 15.04 0.88
N CYS A 203 8.75 14.22 0.71
CA CYS A 203 7.49 14.40 1.43
C CYS A 203 7.67 14.07 2.93
N TYR A 204 6.84 14.66 3.80
CA TYR A 204 6.94 14.42 5.25
C TYR A 204 6.67 12.95 5.59
N GLY A 205 7.56 12.36 6.40
CA GLY A 205 7.42 11.00 6.91
C GLY A 205 7.43 9.92 5.83
N LEU A 206 8.10 10.15 4.70
CA LEU A 206 8.54 9.09 3.80
C LEU A 206 10.08 9.04 3.80
N PRO A 207 10.71 7.86 3.67
CA PRO A 207 12.16 7.75 3.53
C PRO A 207 12.61 8.37 2.20
N LEU A 208 13.80 8.98 2.16
CA LEU A 208 14.36 9.45 0.90
C LEU A 208 14.85 8.27 0.05
N VAL A 209 14.58 8.33 -1.25
CA VAL A 209 15.29 7.54 -2.26
C VAL A 209 16.49 8.35 -2.72
N HIS A 210 17.70 7.86 -2.46
CA HIS A 210 18.95 8.50 -2.87
C HIS A 210 19.29 8.15 -4.33
N TYR A 211 19.15 6.87 -4.70
CA TYR A 211 19.44 6.36 -6.04
C TYR A 211 18.42 5.28 -6.44
N LYS A 212 18.16 5.15 -7.74
CA LYS A 212 17.32 4.09 -8.32
C LYS A 212 17.87 3.67 -9.68
N GLY A 213 17.87 2.38 -9.98
CA GLY A 213 18.39 1.87 -11.25
C GLY A 213 18.39 0.34 -11.32
N ARG A 214 18.83 -0.21 -12.45
CA ARG A 214 18.85 -1.66 -12.69
C ARG A 214 20.29 -2.18 -12.69
N GLN A 215 20.54 -3.26 -11.97
CA GLN A 215 21.80 -3.98 -12.00
C GLN A 215 21.53 -5.48 -12.18
N GLY A 216 22.09 -6.07 -13.24
CA GLY A 216 21.70 -7.42 -13.68
C GLY A 216 20.19 -7.51 -13.87
N ASP A 217 19.59 -8.52 -13.27
CA ASP A 217 18.14 -8.79 -13.33
C ASP A 217 17.34 -8.13 -12.21
N TYR A 218 17.94 -7.23 -11.42
CA TYR A 218 17.27 -6.53 -10.32
C TYR A 218 17.06 -5.05 -10.61
N TYR A 219 15.83 -4.59 -10.42
CA TYR A 219 15.51 -3.19 -10.17
C TYR A 219 15.81 -2.89 -8.69
N ILE A 220 16.62 -1.87 -8.42
CA ILE A 220 17.10 -1.53 -7.08
C ILE A 220 16.76 -0.08 -6.71
N LEU A 221 16.22 0.11 -5.51
CA LEU A 221 16.16 1.39 -4.80
C LEU A 221 17.22 1.42 -3.69
N VAL A 222 17.91 2.55 -3.57
CA VAL A 222 18.85 2.87 -2.48
C VAL A 222 18.22 3.98 -1.65
N MET A 223 17.97 3.72 -0.38
CA MET A 223 17.08 4.52 0.48
C MET A 223 17.67 4.77 1.88
N ASP A 224 17.11 5.76 2.60
CA ASP A 224 17.42 5.99 4.01
C ASP A 224 17.30 4.70 4.84
N MET A 225 18.28 4.46 5.73
CA MET A 225 18.21 3.39 6.71
C MET A 225 17.36 3.83 7.91
N LEU A 226 16.24 3.12 8.13
CA LEU A 226 15.29 3.40 9.22
C LEU A 226 15.47 2.47 10.44
N GLY A 227 14.80 2.82 11.53
CA GLY A 227 14.73 2.06 12.78
C GLY A 227 13.66 0.95 12.77
N PRO A 228 13.18 0.53 13.95
CA PRO A 228 12.21 -0.56 14.07
C PRO A 228 10.81 -0.17 13.57
N SER A 229 10.03 -1.16 13.12
CA SER A 229 8.62 -0.99 12.79
C SER A 229 7.73 -0.88 14.03
N LEU A 230 6.54 -0.29 13.93
CA LEU A 230 5.56 -0.30 15.02
C LEU A 230 5.15 -1.73 15.41
N TRP A 231 5.18 -2.67 14.47
CA TRP A 231 5.04 -4.11 14.75
C TRP A 231 6.14 -4.64 15.68
N ASP A 232 7.39 -4.21 15.49
CA ASP A 232 8.52 -4.60 16.34
C ASP A 232 8.44 -3.94 17.72
N VAL A 233 8.02 -2.67 17.79
CA VAL A 233 7.77 -1.95 19.05
C VAL A 233 6.64 -2.63 19.84
N TRP A 234 5.54 -2.98 19.19
CA TRP A 234 4.39 -3.67 19.80
C TRP A 234 4.75 -5.07 20.34
N ASN A 235 5.49 -5.89 19.57
CA ASN A 235 5.96 -7.19 20.07
C ASN A 235 6.97 -7.07 21.22
N SER A 236 7.72 -5.97 21.29
CA SER A 236 8.70 -5.72 22.35
C SER A 236 8.07 -5.25 23.66
N ASN A 237 6.86 -4.66 23.60
CA ASN A 237 6.11 -4.17 24.76
C ASN A 237 4.99 -5.15 25.14
N SER A 238 5.30 -6.45 25.21
CA SER A 238 4.35 -7.50 25.63
C SER A 238 3.02 -7.54 24.86
N GLN A 239 3.04 -7.13 23.58
CA GLN A 239 1.87 -7.15 22.68
C GLN A 239 0.74 -6.17 23.04
N MET A 240 1.04 -5.08 23.75
CA MET A 240 0.16 -3.92 23.95
C MET A 240 0.98 -2.61 23.96
N LEU A 241 0.41 -1.52 23.44
CA LEU A 241 0.95 -0.17 23.63
C LEU A 241 0.00 0.68 24.48
N SER A 242 0.56 1.62 25.24
CA SER A 242 -0.21 2.56 26.06
C SER A 242 -0.99 3.55 25.19
N GLU A 243 -2.11 4.07 25.71
CA GLU A 243 -2.91 5.12 25.07
C GLU A 243 -2.04 6.27 24.57
N GLU A 244 -1.24 6.86 25.46
CA GLU A 244 -0.32 7.97 25.17
C GLU A 244 0.57 7.69 23.94
N MET A 245 1.17 6.50 23.86
CA MET A 245 2.02 6.13 22.73
C MET A 245 1.20 5.95 21.44
N VAL A 246 0.01 5.35 21.50
CA VAL A 246 -0.82 5.13 20.30
C VAL A 246 -1.48 6.44 19.82
N SER A 247 -1.81 7.37 20.72
CA SER A 247 -2.28 8.72 20.36
C SER A 247 -1.17 9.55 19.70
N CYS A 248 0.08 9.47 20.17
CA CYS A 248 1.23 10.08 19.47
C CYS A 248 1.44 9.45 18.08
N ILE A 249 1.31 8.13 17.96
CA ILE A 249 1.34 7.42 16.66
C ILE A 249 0.20 7.89 15.75
N ALA A 250 -1.01 8.10 16.28
CA ALA A 250 -2.16 8.55 15.51
C ALA A 250 -1.92 9.92 14.87
N VAL A 251 -1.45 10.90 15.64
CA VAL A 251 -1.18 12.26 15.13
C VAL A 251 -0.12 12.26 14.03
N GLU A 252 1.01 11.57 14.23
CA GLU A 252 2.04 11.43 13.19
C GLU A 252 1.51 10.68 11.96
N ALA A 253 0.81 9.55 12.14
CA ALA A 253 0.31 8.75 11.03
C ALA A 253 -0.77 9.48 10.20
N ILE A 254 -1.67 10.24 10.84
CA ILE A 254 -2.66 11.07 10.14
C ILE A 254 -1.94 12.18 9.34
N SER A 255 -0.92 12.81 9.93
CA SER A 255 -0.12 13.85 9.26
C SER A 255 0.65 13.31 8.04
N ILE A 256 1.19 12.09 8.11
CA ILE A 256 1.87 11.43 6.99
C ILE A 256 0.88 11.06 5.88
N LEU A 257 -0.30 10.54 6.25
CA LEU A 257 -1.37 10.24 5.27
C LEU A 257 -1.91 11.51 4.62
N GLU A 258 -2.12 12.61 5.36
CA GLU A 258 -2.46 13.91 4.79
C GLU A 258 -1.45 14.32 3.71
N GLN A 259 -0.15 14.28 4.02
CA GLN A 259 0.88 14.70 3.08
C GLN A 259 0.99 13.78 1.85
N LEU A 260 0.73 12.48 2.00
CA LEU A 260 0.57 11.53 0.88
C LEU A 260 -0.67 11.88 0.02
N HIS A 261 -1.81 12.10 0.67
CA HIS A 261 -3.08 12.44 0.03
C HIS A 261 -2.99 13.78 -0.72
N LEU A 262 -2.35 14.80 -0.14
CA LEU A 262 -2.12 16.11 -0.75
C LEU A 262 -1.28 16.05 -2.04
N ARG A 263 -0.52 14.97 -2.27
CA ARG A 263 0.20 14.71 -3.54
C ARG A 263 -0.60 13.84 -4.53
N GLY A 264 -1.85 13.53 -4.20
CA GLY A 264 -2.80 12.81 -5.06
C GLY A 264 -2.69 11.29 -5.03
N PHE A 265 -2.04 10.72 -4.01
CA PHE A 265 -1.89 9.27 -3.83
C PHE A 265 -2.57 8.77 -2.55
N VAL A 266 -2.98 7.51 -2.55
CA VAL A 266 -3.32 6.70 -1.36
C VAL A 266 -2.30 5.57 -1.23
N HIS A 267 -2.08 5.07 -0.02
CA HIS A 267 -1.11 4.03 0.32
C HIS A 267 -1.63 2.63 -0.02
N GLY A 268 -2.86 2.31 0.38
CA GLY A 268 -3.51 1.02 0.10
C GLY A 268 -3.08 -0.16 0.98
N ASP A 269 -2.10 0.01 1.88
CA ASP A 269 -1.72 -1.02 2.86
C ASP A 269 -1.19 -0.43 4.19
N VAL A 270 -2.00 0.44 4.82
CA VAL A 270 -1.69 1.04 6.12
C VAL A 270 -1.75 -0.02 7.24
N LYS A 271 -0.64 -0.22 7.95
CA LYS A 271 -0.48 -1.22 9.02
C LYS A 271 0.77 -1.03 9.90
N PRO A 272 0.89 -1.68 11.08
CA PRO A 272 2.05 -1.55 11.97
C PRO A 272 3.41 -1.93 11.35
N GLU A 273 3.43 -2.85 10.39
CA GLU A 273 4.65 -3.30 9.74
C GLU A 273 5.21 -2.26 8.74
N ASN A 274 4.36 -1.39 8.18
CA ASN A 274 4.72 -0.39 7.17
C ASN A 274 4.98 1.00 7.78
N PHE A 275 4.78 1.19 9.09
CA PHE A 275 5.23 2.36 9.83
C PHE A 275 6.50 2.04 10.61
N LEU A 276 7.60 2.72 10.27
CA LEU A 276 8.91 2.61 10.92
C LEU A 276 9.27 3.90 11.64
N LEU A 277 10.09 3.79 12.68
CA LEU A 277 10.71 4.93 13.36
C LEU A 277 12.02 5.31 12.68
N GLY A 278 12.50 6.54 12.92
CA GLY A 278 13.84 6.94 12.47
C GLY A 278 14.97 6.12 13.11
N LEU A 279 16.19 6.26 12.59
CA LEU A 279 17.33 5.47 13.05
C LEU A 279 17.65 5.74 14.54
N PRO A 280 17.81 4.71 15.40
CA PRO A 280 18.14 4.88 16.81
C PRO A 280 19.43 5.66 17.05
N GLY A 281 19.44 6.56 18.04
CA GLY A 281 20.57 7.45 18.28
C GLY A 281 20.79 8.47 17.15
N SER A 282 19.72 8.87 16.46
CA SER A 282 19.68 10.03 15.56
C SER A 282 18.67 11.05 16.08
N PRO A 283 18.75 12.34 15.68
CA PRO A 283 17.75 13.35 16.05
C PRO A 283 16.30 12.97 15.64
N ASN A 284 16.15 12.09 14.65
CA ASN A 284 14.87 11.63 14.12
C ASN A 284 14.41 10.27 14.69
N GLU A 285 15.07 9.68 15.69
CA GLU A 285 14.77 8.32 16.19
C GLU A 285 13.31 8.09 16.66
N LYS A 286 12.59 9.19 16.93
CA LYS A 286 11.20 9.24 17.45
C LYS A 286 10.18 9.56 16.35
N LYS A 287 10.65 10.04 15.20
CA LYS A 287 9.81 10.43 14.06
C LYS A 287 9.30 9.20 13.35
N LEU A 288 8.04 9.24 12.91
CA LEU A 288 7.41 8.17 12.15
C LEU A 288 7.66 8.32 10.65
N TYR A 289 7.75 7.18 9.95
CA TYR A 289 7.94 7.06 8.52
C TYR A 289 7.04 5.96 7.96
N LEU A 290 6.31 6.23 6.89
CA LEU A 290 5.53 5.26 6.13
C LEU A 290 6.37 4.72 4.96
N ILE A 291 6.38 3.40 4.79
CA ILE A 291 7.16 2.69 3.76
C ILE A 291 6.28 1.80 2.87
N ASP A 292 6.91 1.13 1.90
CA ASP A 292 6.33 0.15 0.98
C ASP A 292 5.16 0.68 0.13
N LEU A 293 5.48 1.57 -0.81
CA LEU A 293 4.50 2.20 -1.70
C LEU A 293 4.12 1.30 -2.90
N GLY A 294 4.35 -0.01 -2.80
CA GLY A 294 4.11 -1.00 -3.86
C GLY A 294 2.64 -1.23 -4.20
N LEU A 295 1.72 -0.86 -3.31
CA LEU A 295 0.27 -0.83 -3.58
C LEU A 295 -0.32 0.58 -3.73
N ALA A 296 0.51 1.62 -3.60
CA ALA A 296 0.03 2.99 -3.68
C ALA A 296 -0.61 3.27 -5.04
N SER A 297 -1.68 4.08 -5.04
CA SER A 297 -2.44 4.40 -6.25
C SER A 297 -2.93 5.85 -6.23
N ARG A 298 -3.39 6.37 -7.37
CA ARG A 298 -3.90 7.74 -7.45
C ARG A 298 -5.38 7.80 -7.09
N TRP A 299 -5.73 8.66 -6.12
CA TRP A 299 -7.13 9.01 -5.83
C TRP A 299 -7.63 10.21 -6.66
N ARG A 300 -6.71 10.99 -7.26
CA ARG A 300 -7.05 12.04 -8.24
C ARG A 300 -6.12 12.06 -9.45
N GLU A 301 -6.63 12.57 -10.55
CA GLU A 301 -5.88 12.82 -11.78
C GLU A 301 -4.82 13.92 -11.55
N ALA A 302 -3.62 13.73 -12.10
CA ALA A 302 -2.49 14.63 -11.88
C ALA A 302 -2.56 15.96 -12.65
N SER A 303 -3.33 16.00 -13.73
CA SER A 303 -3.51 17.15 -14.65
C SER A 303 -4.66 18.07 -14.21
N SER A 304 -5.83 17.48 -13.95
CA SER A 304 -7.07 18.22 -13.63
C SER A 304 -7.34 18.38 -12.14
N GLY A 305 -6.67 17.59 -11.29
CA GLY A 305 -6.99 17.48 -9.85
C GLY A 305 -8.31 16.76 -9.56
N ARG A 306 -9.07 16.34 -10.57
CA ARG A 306 -10.36 15.65 -10.44
C ARG A 306 -10.19 14.32 -9.71
N HIS A 307 -11.09 14.02 -8.78
CA HIS A 307 -11.16 12.70 -8.13
C HIS A 307 -11.30 11.60 -9.20
N VAL A 308 -10.67 10.44 -8.98
CA VAL A 308 -10.86 9.29 -9.88
C VAL A 308 -12.31 8.82 -9.82
N ASP A 309 -12.81 8.35 -10.95
CA ASP A 309 -14.17 7.82 -11.06
C ASP A 309 -14.34 6.56 -10.20
N TYR A 310 -15.53 6.37 -9.63
CA TYR A 310 -15.84 5.20 -8.80
C TYR A 310 -16.03 3.95 -9.67
N ASP A 311 -15.29 2.90 -9.32
CA ASP A 311 -15.40 1.57 -9.90
C ASP A 311 -15.31 0.49 -8.80
N GLN A 312 -15.89 -0.69 -9.05
CA GLN A 312 -15.89 -1.83 -8.12
C GLN A 312 -15.69 -3.16 -8.88
N LYS A 313 -14.62 -3.87 -8.52
CA LYS A 313 -14.21 -5.17 -9.07
C LYS A 313 -14.10 -6.21 -7.95
N PRO A 314 -15.17 -6.94 -7.58
CA PRO A 314 -15.22 -7.79 -6.38
C PRO A 314 -14.08 -8.82 -6.25
N ASP A 315 -13.58 -9.36 -7.36
CA ASP A 315 -12.48 -10.34 -7.38
C ASP A 315 -11.09 -9.73 -7.09
N VAL A 316 -10.97 -8.39 -7.06
CA VAL A 316 -9.70 -7.65 -6.98
C VAL A 316 -9.52 -7.07 -5.57
N PHE A 317 -9.13 -7.93 -4.64
CA PHE A 317 -8.66 -7.51 -3.32
C PHE A 317 -7.18 -7.05 -3.35
N ARG A 318 -6.85 -6.01 -2.58
CA ARG A 318 -5.48 -5.49 -2.36
C ARG A 318 -5.31 -5.08 -0.89
N GLY A 319 -4.07 -5.01 -0.43
CA GLY A 319 -3.72 -4.69 0.96
C GLY A 319 -3.75 -5.90 1.90
N THR A 320 -3.59 -5.64 3.19
CA THR A 320 -3.49 -6.65 4.25
C THR A 320 -4.86 -6.88 4.88
N VAL A 321 -5.44 -8.08 4.64
CA VAL A 321 -6.78 -8.52 5.10
C VAL A 321 -7.15 -8.11 6.55
N ARG A 322 -6.20 -8.06 7.48
CA ARG A 322 -6.47 -7.65 8.87
C ARG A 322 -6.87 -6.17 8.96
N TYR A 323 -6.17 -5.30 8.23
CA TYR A 323 -6.25 -3.85 8.38
C TYR A 323 -7.02 -3.16 7.24
N ALA A 324 -6.97 -3.68 6.00
CA ALA A 324 -7.64 -3.08 4.84
C ALA A 324 -9.13 -2.75 5.06
N SER A 325 -9.62 -1.64 4.48
CA SER A 325 -10.99 -1.14 4.65
C SER A 325 -12.07 -2.13 4.20
N VAL A 326 -13.30 -1.97 4.69
CA VAL A 326 -14.47 -2.71 4.19
C VAL A 326 -14.63 -2.51 2.68
N HIS A 327 -14.32 -1.33 2.14
CA HIS A 327 -14.43 -1.07 0.70
C HIS A 327 -13.35 -1.77 -0.12
N ALA A 328 -12.11 -1.86 0.39
CA ALA A 328 -11.05 -2.65 -0.23
C ALA A 328 -11.42 -4.16 -0.26
N HIS A 329 -12.04 -4.68 0.80
CA HIS A 329 -12.60 -6.04 0.83
C HIS A 329 -13.71 -6.27 -0.21
N LEU A 330 -14.48 -5.24 -0.56
CA LEU A 330 -15.52 -5.28 -1.59
C LEU A 330 -14.97 -5.02 -3.00
N GLY A 331 -13.65 -4.88 -3.17
CA GLY A 331 -13.01 -4.62 -4.46
C GLY A 331 -13.28 -3.23 -5.03
N ARG A 332 -13.66 -2.27 -4.17
CA ARG A 332 -13.94 -0.88 -4.58
C ARG A 332 -12.66 -0.11 -4.86
N THR A 333 -12.76 0.93 -5.67
CA THR A 333 -11.69 1.88 -5.91
C THR A 333 -11.24 2.51 -4.59
N GLY A 334 -9.94 2.53 -4.33
CA GLY A 334 -9.35 3.07 -3.11
C GLY A 334 -9.38 4.60 -3.07
N SER A 335 -9.67 5.15 -1.89
CA SER A 335 -9.86 6.57 -1.62
C SER A 335 -9.28 6.96 -0.26
N ARG A 336 -9.16 8.26 0.03
CA ARG A 336 -8.47 8.78 1.23
C ARG A 336 -9.01 8.24 2.56
N ARG A 337 -10.31 7.96 2.62
CA ARG A 337 -10.95 7.31 3.78
C ARG A 337 -10.47 5.88 4.02
N ASP A 338 -10.04 5.15 2.99
CA ASP A 338 -9.67 3.74 3.10
C ASP A 338 -8.36 3.54 3.86
N ASP A 339 -7.40 4.44 3.64
CA ASP A 339 -6.16 4.51 4.43
C ASP A 339 -6.43 4.93 5.88
N LEU A 340 -7.39 5.84 6.10
CA LEU A 340 -7.77 6.31 7.44
C LEU A 340 -8.60 5.27 8.22
N GLU A 341 -9.48 4.51 7.57
CA GLU A 341 -10.16 3.32 8.14
C GLU A 341 -9.13 2.24 8.49
N SER A 342 -8.17 1.99 7.59
CA SER A 342 -7.07 1.05 7.82
C SER A 342 -6.14 1.50 8.96
N LEU A 343 -5.94 2.82 9.13
CA LEU A 343 -5.25 3.40 10.28
C LEU A 343 -6.07 3.21 11.57
N ALA A 344 -7.39 3.42 11.56
CA ALA A 344 -8.23 3.22 12.75
C ALA A 344 -8.12 1.77 13.28
N TYR A 345 -8.24 0.77 12.39
CA TYR A 345 -8.03 -0.62 12.76
C TYR A 345 -6.58 -0.92 13.20
N THR A 346 -5.59 -0.22 12.66
CA THR A 346 -4.17 -0.32 13.04
C THR A 346 -3.95 0.21 14.47
N LEU A 347 -4.48 1.38 14.81
CA LEU A 347 -4.37 1.97 16.15
C LEU A 347 -5.07 1.10 17.21
N ILE A 348 -6.29 0.64 16.91
CA ILE A 348 -7.05 -0.25 17.80
C ILE A 348 -6.33 -1.60 18.01
N PHE A 349 -5.66 -2.12 16.98
CA PHE A 349 -4.81 -3.30 17.11
C PHE A 349 -3.60 -3.06 18.03
N LEU A 350 -2.93 -1.91 17.92
CA LEU A 350 -1.78 -1.57 18.76
C LEU A 350 -2.17 -1.43 20.25
N LEU A 351 -3.37 -0.92 20.55
CA LEU A 351 -3.94 -0.87 21.90
C LEU A 351 -4.35 -2.26 22.42
N ARG A 352 -5.24 -2.95 21.69
CA ARG A 352 -5.94 -4.15 22.20
C ARG A 352 -5.23 -5.47 21.90
N GLY A 353 -4.17 -5.45 21.10
CA GLY A 353 -3.41 -6.61 20.62
C GLY A 353 -4.16 -7.57 19.68
N LYS A 354 -5.46 -7.36 19.46
CA LYS A 354 -6.32 -8.20 18.60
C LYS A 354 -7.53 -7.44 18.06
N LEU A 355 -7.99 -7.85 16.88
CA LEU A 355 -9.22 -7.40 16.24
C LEU A 355 -10.25 -8.55 16.12
N PRO A 356 -11.58 -8.30 16.18
CA PRO A 356 -12.62 -9.35 16.21
C PRO A 356 -12.73 -10.27 14.98
N TRP A 357 -11.95 -10.02 13.93
CA TRP A 357 -11.91 -10.79 12.69
C TRP A 357 -10.56 -11.51 12.46
N GLN A 358 -9.75 -11.66 13.50
CA GLN A 358 -8.60 -12.59 13.48
C GLN A 358 -9.06 -14.04 13.66
N GLY A 359 -8.24 -14.99 13.19
CA GLY A 359 -8.50 -16.44 13.30
C GLY A 359 -9.07 -17.09 12.04
N PHE A 360 -9.71 -16.35 11.13
CA PHE A 360 -10.22 -16.91 9.88
C PHE A 360 -9.10 -17.47 8.97
N ILE A 361 -9.36 -18.65 8.40
CA ILE A 361 -8.48 -19.42 7.51
C ILE A 361 -9.23 -19.85 6.23
N GLY A 362 -8.55 -20.54 5.32
CA GLY A 362 -9.14 -21.02 4.06
C GLY A 362 -9.36 -19.92 3.00
N GLU A 363 -9.95 -20.31 1.87
CA GLU A 363 -10.08 -19.42 0.71
C GLU A 363 -11.02 -18.24 0.96
N ASN A 364 -12.15 -18.50 1.63
CA ASN A 364 -13.20 -17.53 1.94
C ASN A 364 -12.85 -16.56 3.08
N LYS A 365 -11.62 -16.61 3.62
CA LYS A 365 -11.11 -15.74 4.70
C LYS A 365 -11.40 -14.26 4.47
N GLY A 366 -11.18 -13.73 3.26
CA GLY A 366 -11.42 -12.32 2.95
C GLY A 366 -12.88 -11.91 3.13
N PHE A 367 -13.80 -12.73 2.60
CA PHE A 367 -15.24 -12.54 2.75
C PHE A 367 -15.71 -12.63 4.22
N LEU A 368 -15.20 -13.62 4.97
CA LEU A 368 -15.52 -13.77 6.40
C LEU A 368 -15.04 -12.57 7.23
N VAL A 369 -13.85 -12.05 6.94
CA VAL A 369 -13.33 -10.82 7.55
C VAL A 369 -14.20 -9.61 7.19
N CYS A 370 -14.55 -9.43 5.90
CA CYS A 370 -15.42 -8.36 5.45
C CYS A 370 -16.78 -8.38 6.16
N LYS A 371 -17.44 -9.55 6.18
CA LYS A 371 -18.72 -9.75 6.87
C LYS A 371 -18.61 -9.44 8.36
N LYS A 372 -17.51 -9.83 9.02
CA LYS A 372 -17.29 -9.54 10.44
C LYS A 372 -16.99 -8.06 10.72
N LYS A 373 -16.26 -7.36 9.84
CA LYS A 373 -16.07 -5.89 9.91
C LYS A 373 -17.42 -5.17 9.79
N MET A 374 -18.20 -5.46 8.74
CA MET A 374 -19.52 -4.87 8.51
C MET A 374 -20.52 -5.12 9.66
N ALA A 375 -20.37 -6.24 10.39
CA ALA A 375 -21.19 -6.60 11.55
C ALA A 375 -20.58 -6.18 12.91
N THR A 376 -19.63 -5.24 12.94
CA THR A 376 -19.03 -4.71 14.18
C THR A 376 -19.07 -3.18 14.16
N SER A 377 -19.90 -2.58 15.02
CA SER A 377 -19.99 -1.11 15.17
C SER A 377 -18.71 -0.52 15.76
N ALA A 378 -18.53 0.80 15.61
CA ALA A 378 -17.39 1.51 16.20
C ALA A 378 -17.38 1.35 17.74
N GLU A 379 -18.54 1.53 18.38
CA GLU A 379 -18.78 1.24 19.80
C GLU A 379 -18.35 -0.20 20.19
N MET A 380 -18.82 -1.22 19.48
CA MET A 380 -18.49 -2.61 19.81
C MET A 380 -16.98 -2.91 19.63
N LEU A 381 -16.33 -2.28 18.66
CA LEU A 381 -14.88 -2.43 18.45
C LEU A 381 -14.06 -1.65 19.50
N CYS A 382 -14.55 -0.50 19.94
CA CYS A 382 -13.88 0.42 20.86
C CYS A 382 -14.41 0.36 22.31
N CYS A 383 -15.20 -0.64 22.67
CA CYS A 383 -15.83 -0.78 24.00
C CYS A 383 -14.88 -0.80 25.23
N LEU A 384 -13.58 -0.98 25.03
CA LEU A 384 -12.51 -0.81 26.04
C LEU A 384 -11.34 0.01 25.48
N CYS A 385 -11.62 0.92 24.55
CA CYS A 385 -10.67 1.91 24.04
C CYS A 385 -10.99 3.29 24.63
N PRO A 386 -10.01 4.20 24.71
CA PRO A 386 -10.26 5.61 25.02
C PRO A 386 -11.18 6.27 23.97
N PRO A 387 -12.02 7.25 24.33
CA PRO A 387 -13.01 7.85 23.43
C PRO A 387 -12.49 8.36 22.08
N PRO A 388 -11.28 8.96 21.96
CA PRO A 388 -10.73 9.40 20.67
C PRO A 388 -10.68 8.30 19.61
N PHE A 389 -10.40 7.06 19.99
CA PHE A 389 -10.31 5.93 19.05
C PHE A 389 -11.68 5.46 18.54
N GLN A 390 -12.75 5.62 19.34
CA GLN A 390 -14.11 5.41 18.85
C GLN A 390 -14.52 6.54 17.90
N GLN A 391 -14.31 7.79 18.30
CA GLN A 391 -14.69 8.97 17.52
C GLN A 391 -13.95 9.01 16.16
N PHE A 392 -12.65 8.70 16.15
CA PHE A 392 -11.86 8.60 14.92
C PHE A 392 -12.40 7.51 14.00
N LEU A 393 -12.65 6.30 14.53
CA LEU A 393 -13.20 5.19 13.76
C LEU A 393 -14.58 5.51 13.17
N GLU A 394 -15.47 6.09 13.97
CA GLU A 394 -16.82 6.48 13.57
C GLU A 394 -16.81 7.58 12.50
N MET A 395 -15.90 8.57 12.61
CA MET A 395 -15.73 9.57 11.56
C MET A 395 -15.22 8.95 10.26
N VAL A 396 -14.22 8.07 10.29
CA VAL A 396 -13.61 7.55 9.04
C VAL A 396 -14.49 6.53 8.32
N THR A 397 -15.29 5.71 9.03
CA THR A 397 -16.20 4.74 8.39
C THR A 397 -17.43 5.39 7.74
N ASN A 398 -17.77 6.62 8.11
CA ASN A 398 -18.90 7.37 7.54
C ASN A 398 -18.50 8.32 6.39
N MET A 399 -17.21 8.54 6.12
CA MET A 399 -16.77 9.42 5.02
C MET A 399 -17.19 8.88 3.64
N ARG A 400 -17.60 9.79 2.74
CA ARG A 400 -17.90 9.46 1.33
C ARG A 400 -16.61 9.24 0.52
N PHE A 401 -16.74 8.57 -0.62
CA PHE A 401 -15.62 8.20 -1.51
C PHE A 401 -14.78 9.39 -1.97
N ASP A 402 -15.46 10.47 -2.34
CA ASP A 402 -14.93 11.72 -2.88
C ASP A 402 -14.61 12.77 -1.82
N GLU A 403 -14.91 12.50 -0.54
CA GLU A 403 -14.82 13.47 0.55
C GLU A 403 -13.37 13.89 0.85
N GLU A 404 -13.17 15.17 1.17
CA GLU A 404 -11.91 15.68 1.72
C GLU A 404 -11.90 15.47 3.24
N PRO A 405 -11.01 14.62 3.78
CA PRO A 405 -10.92 14.41 5.22
C PRO A 405 -10.48 15.71 5.92
N ASN A 406 -11.14 16.06 7.02
CA ASN A 406 -10.69 17.16 7.89
C ASN A 406 -9.58 16.62 8.82
N TYR A 407 -8.36 16.52 8.31
CA TYR A 407 -7.20 15.96 9.04
C TYR A 407 -6.93 16.70 10.36
N ILE A 408 -7.09 18.03 10.38
CA ILE A 408 -6.95 18.85 11.60
C ILE A 408 -7.95 18.39 12.68
N LYS A 409 -9.22 18.19 12.31
CA LYS A 409 -10.23 17.65 13.24
C LYS A 409 -9.88 16.23 13.67
N LEU A 410 -9.48 15.35 12.75
CA LEU A 410 -9.06 13.97 13.05
C LEU A 410 -7.86 13.92 14.03
N ILE A 411 -6.90 14.83 13.91
CA ILE A 411 -5.75 14.98 14.82
C ILE A 411 -6.24 15.45 16.20
N SER A 412 -7.06 16.50 16.26
CA SER A 412 -7.51 17.14 17.51
C SER A 412 -8.29 16.21 18.46
N LEU A 413 -8.79 15.07 17.98
CA LEU A 413 -9.37 14.02 18.83
C LEU A 413 -8.36 13.52 19.88
N PHE A 414 -7.07 13.49 19.54
CA PHE A 414 -6.01 12.86 20.34
C PHE A 414 -5.29 13.84 21.28
N ASP A 415 -5.49 15.16 21.14
CA ASP A 415 -4.78 16.20 21.91
C ASP A 415 -4.88 15.96 23.42
N ASN A 416 -6.08 15.63 23.92
CA ASN A 416 -6.30 15.37 25.36
C ASN A 416 -5.60 14.10 25.88
N SER A 417 -5.30 13.12 25.02
CA SER A 417 -4.49 11.94 25.35
C SER A 417 -2.98 12.22 25.30
N ILE A 418 -2.57 13.35 24.71
CA ILE A 418 -1.17 13.80 24.58
C ILE A 418 -0.93 14.93 25.60
N GLY A 419 -0.86 14.55 26.87
CA GLY A 419 -0.67 15.44 28.01
C GLY A 419 0.51 16.43 27.86
N SER A 420 0.35 17.57 28.53
CA SER A 420 0.86 18.91 28.17
C SER A 420 2.35 19.16 27.80
N ILE A 421 3.25 18.17 27.77
CA ILE A 421 4.68 18.36 27.47
C ILE A 421 5.10 17.51 26.25
N ALA A 422 4.93 18.07 25.05
CA ALA A 422 5.28 17.41 23.79
C ALA A 422 6.78 17.02 23.68
N SER A 423 7.69 17.80 24.29
CA SER A 423 9.13 17.51 24.29
C SER A 423 9.55 16.26 25.08
N LEU A 424 8.65 15.71 25.92
CA LEU A 424 8.90 14.53 26.75
C LEU A 424 8.13 13.28 26.32
N ARG A 425 7.45 13.27 25.15
CA ARG A 425 6.63 12.13 24.69
C ARG A 425 7.19 11.37 23.46
N PRO A 426 8.35 10.68 23.58
CA PRO A 426 8.77 9.68 22.59
C PRO A 426 7.82 8.48 22.50
N ILE A 427 7.70 7.91 21.29
CA ILE A 427 7.44 6.48 21.15
C ILE A 427 8.66 5.74 21.74
N ARG A 428 8.49 4.96 22.81
CA ARG A 428 9.59 4.27 23.51
C ARG A 428 10.18 3.14 22.65
N ILE A 429 11.47 3.22 22.34
CA ILE A 429 12.15 2.30 21.40
C ILE A 429 13.02 1.22 22.04
N ASP A 430 13.35 1.33 23.34
CA ASP A 430 14.46 0.59 23.98
C ASP A 430 14.33 -0.95 23.92
N GLY A 431 13.09 -1.46 23.92
CA GLY A 431 12.81 -2.89 23.72
C GLY A 431 13.00 -3.35 22.27
N ALA A 432 12.59 -2.52 21.30
CA ALA A 432 12.57 -2.86 19.88
C ALA A 432 13.97 -3.03 19.28
N LEU A 433 14.95 -2.27 19.79
CA LEU A 433 16.35 -2.37 19.41
C LEU A 433 16.88 -3.81 19.54
N LYS A 434 16.44 -4.51 20.61
CA LYS A 434 16.87 -5.88 20.95
C LYS A 434 16.20 -6.93 20.04
N VAL A 435 15.00 -6.66 19.52
CA VAL A 435 14.32 -7.55 18.56
C VAL A 435 14.95 -7.45 17.18
N GLY A 436 15.30 -6.23 16.73
CA GLY A 436 16.08 -6.02 15.50
C GLY A 436 17.41 -6.77 15.50
N GLN A 437 18.10 -6.81 16.64
CA GLN A 437 19.33 -7.60 16.82
C GLN A 437 19.07 -9.11 16.96
N LYS A 438 18.01 -9.55 17.66
CA LYS A 438 17.70 -10.99 17.78
C LYS A 438 17.31 -11.65 16.45
N ARG A 439 16.72 -10.91 15.49
CA ARG A 439 16.54 -11.40 14.11
C ARG A 439 17.84 -11.91 13.47
N ALA A 440 18.99 -11.38 13.87
CA ALA A 440 20.30 -11.74 13.32
C ALA A 440 21.05 -12.85 14.10
N ARG A 441 20.44 -13.49 15.10
CA ARG A 441 21.11 -14.51 15.95
C ARG A 441 20.42 -15.87 16.04
N ILE A 442 19.23 -16.05 15.46
CA ILE A 442 18.49 -17.33 15.50
C ILE A 442 18.59 -18.04 14.14
N LEU A 443 19.84 -18.19 13.65
CA LEU A 443 20.22 -18.93 12.44
C LEU A 443 21.66 -19.52 12.56
N SER A 444 22.11 -19.79 13.79
CA SER A 444 23.30 -20.61 14.08
C SER A 444 22.84 -21.90 14.76
N GLU A 445 23.48 -23.02 14.49
CA GLU A 445 23.02 -24.34 14.92
C GLU A 445 22.84 -24.47 16.44
N GLN A 446 21.86 -25.29 16.84
CA GLN A 446 21.87 -25.98 18.14
C GLN A 446 21.57 -27.45 17.90
N GLU A 447 22.53 -28.30 18.26
CA GLU A 447 22.38 -29.75 18.32
C GLU A 447 21.42 -30.16 19.46
N ASP A 448 20.99 -31.43 19.44
CA ASP A 448 20.00 -31.94 20.38
C ASP A 448 20.54 -32.07 21.81
N GLY A 449 19.64 -31.94 22.79
CA GLY A 449 19.96 -31.80 24.22
C GLY A 449 18.69 -31.55 25.05
N GLY A 450 17.69 -32.42 24.90
CA GLY A 450 16.33 -32.15 25.35
C GLY A 450 16.09 -32.19 26.88
N GLN A 451 15.25 -31.26 27.36
CA GLN A 451 14.18 -31.56 28.32
C GLN A 451 13.04 -30.50 28.24
N PRO A 452 11.80 -30.83 28.63
CA PRO A 452 10.62 -30.08 28.21
C PRO A 452 10.38 -28.79 28.99
N LYS A 453 10.04 -27.71 28.28
CA LYS A 453 9.51 -26.46 28.87
C LYS A 453 8.21 -26.04 28.18
N LYS A 454 7.37 -25.32 28.94
CA LYS A 454 5.94 -25.05 28.65
C LYS A 454 5.72 -24.52 27.22
N LYS A 455 4.78 -25.12 26.48
CA LYS A 455 4.37 -24.69 25.12
C LYS A 455 3.65 -23.33 25.13
N VAL A 456 4.40 -22.25 25.31
CA VAL A 456 3.95 -20.91 24.88
C VAL A 456 3.94 -20.93 23.35
N ARG A 457 2.77 -20.69 22.75
CA ARG A 457 2.59 -20.69 21.30
C ARG A 457 3.18 -19.41 20.70
N LEU A 458 4.50 -19.39 20.49
CA LEU A 458 5.18 -18.33 19.76
C LEU A 458 4.47 -18.09 18.43
N GLY A 459 4.05 -16.86 18.18
CA GLY A 459 3.76 -16.41 16.82
C GLY A 459 5.06 -16.35 16.02
N SER A 460 5.00 -16.73 14.74
CA SER A 460 6.16 -16.72 13.85
C SER A 460 6.82 -15.33 13.84
N PRO A 461 8.15 -15.20 13.99
CA PRO A 461 8.83 -13.92 13.86
C PRO A 461 8.56 -13.30 12.50
N ALA A 462 8.07 -12.06 12.46
CA ALA A 462 7.86 -11.37 11.20
C ALA A 462 9.20 -11.08 10.52
N MET A 463 9.40 -11.58 9.30
CA MET A 463 10.57 -11.32 8.45
C MET A 463 10.27 -10.29 7.34
N GLN A 464 9.28 -9.43 7.58
CA GLN A 464 8.70 -8.54 6.58
C GLN A 464 9.15 -7.09 6.80
N TRP A 465 9.92 -6.57 5.84
CA TRP A 465 10.19 -5.14 5.62
C TRP A 465 9.42 -4.58 4.41
N ILE A 466 8.72 -5.47 3.71
CA ILE A 466 7.82 -5.24 2.58
C ILE A 466 6.66 -6.21 2.79
N SER A 467 5.45 -5.79 2.48
CA SER A 467 4.24 -6.59 2.55
C SER A 467 4.27 -7.81 1.64
N VAL A 468 3.84 -8.98 2.14
CA VAL A 468 3.57 -10.16 1.30
C VAL A 468 2.11 -10.18 0.86
N TYR A 469 1.88 -10.15 -0.46
CA TYR A 469 0.55 -10.27 -1.05
C TYR A 469 0.46 -11.50 -1.95
N ASN A 470 -0.52 -12.37 -1.66
CA ASN A 470 -0.92 -13.40 -2.62
C ASN A 470 -1.91 -12.80 -3.62
N SER A 471 -1.36 -12.30 -4.74
CA SER A 471 -2.14 -12.04 -5.96
C SER A 471 -2.81 -13.35 -6.40
N ARG A 472 -4.09 -13.55 -6.06
CA ARG A 472 -4.84 -14.71 -6.53
C ARG A 472 -5.02 -14.63 -8.05
N ALA A 473 -5.07 -15.80 -8.70
CA ALA A 473 -5.60 -15.88 -10.05
C ALA A 473 -7.09 -15.50 -10.05
N SER A 474 -7.63 -15.11 -11.20
CA SER A 474 -9.02 -14.69 -11.36
C SER A 474 -9.98 -15.76 -10.85
N MET A 475 -10.82 -15.40 -9.86
CA MET A 475 -11.92 -16.27 -9.45
C MET A 475 -12.96 -16.29 -10.59
N LYS A 476 -13.13 -17.43 -11.25
CA LYS A 476 -14.26 -17.61 -12.17
C LYS A 476 -15.47 -17.99 -11.33
N GLN A 477 -16.30 -16.99 -11.00
CA GLN A 477 -17.60 -17.26 -10.39
C GLN A 477 -18.48 -18.07 -11.37
N ARG A 478 -19.38 -18.88 -10.79
CA ARG A 478 -20.35 -19.73 -11.49
C ARG A 478 -21.76 -19.22 -11.16
#